data_AF-A0A524QGK9-F1
#
_entry.id   AF-A0A524QGK9-F1
#
_cell.length_a   1.000
_cell.length_b   1.000
_cell.length_c   1.000
_cell.angle_alpha   90.00
_cell.angle_beta   90.00
_cell.angle_gamma   90.00
#
_symmetry.space_group_name_H-M   'P 1'
#
loop_
_entity.id
_entity.type
_entity.pdbx_description
1 polymer ?
#
loop_
_entity_poly.entity_id
_entity_poly.type
_entity_poly.pdbx_seq_one_letter_code
_entity_poly.pdbx_strand_id
1 'polypeptide(L)'
;MECVTRKEDMSPDGRLRILMEDDGDMIVIVVPASDEQSPSQSVQFCMLQGGGNSLHTRKALVALMAAMRLDNAERPNDYSGEGIV
;
A
#
# COMPACT_ATOMS: atom_id res chain seq x y z
N MET A 1 -1.09 11.97 -5.90
CA MET A 1 -0.73 10.57 -5.63
C MET A 1 -0.52 10.38 -4.13
N GLU A 2 -1.24 9.46 -3.50
CA GLU A 2 -1.18 9.20 -2.05
C GLU A 2 -0.66 7.77 -1.82
N CYS A 3 0.25 7.57 -0.86
CA CYS A 3 0.76 6.25 -0.53
C CYS A 3 0.79 6.00 0.99
N VAL A 4 0.74 4.73 1.35
CA VAL A 4 1.05 4.25 2.70
C VAL A 4 1.75 2.91 2.58
N THR A 5 2.79 2.72 3.39
CA THR A 5 3.46 1.44 3.54
C THR A 5 3.26 0.98 4.98
N ARG A 6 3.28 -0.32 5.26
CA ARG A 6 3.29 -0.86 6.63
C ARG A 6 4.12 -2.13 6.60
N LYS A 7 5.08 -2.25 7.53
CA LYS A 7 5.84 -3.47 7.75
C LYS A 7 4.88 -4.61 8.15
N GLU A 8 5.06 -5.79 7.61
CA GLU A 8 4.26 -6.96 8.01
C GLU A 8 4.88 -7.65 9.24
N ASP A 9 4.14 -8.55 9.88
CA ASP A 9 4.47 -9.02 11.23
C ASP A 9 5.33 -10.32 11.27
N MET A 10 5.55 -10.98 10.14
CA MET A 10 6.17 -12.32 10.05
C MET A 10 7.63 -12.31 9.60
N SER A 11 8.17 -11.18 9.17
CA SER A 11 9.53 -11.06 8.65
C SER A 11 10.26 -9.81 9.14
N PRO A 12 11.60 -9.75 8.99
CA PRO A 12 12.38 -8.60 9.43
C PRO A 12 12.03 -7.29 8.70
N ASP A 13 11.68 -7.36 7.42
CA ASP A 13 11.64 -6.22 6.49
C ASP A 13 10.52 -6.23 5.44
N GLY A 14 9.70 -7.28 5.35
CA GLY A 14 8.57 -7.35 4.43
C GLY A 14 7.54 -6.25 4.68
N ARG A 15 6.87 -5.77 3.61
CA ARG A 15 5.90 -4.66 3.70
C ARG A 15 4.71 -4.85 2.78
N LEU A 16 3.58 -4.30 3.20
CA LEU A 16 2.45 -4.00 2.32
C LEU A 16 2.46 -2.51 1.98
N ARG A 17 2.34 -2.17 0.70
CA ARG A 17 2.21 -0.79 0.24
C ARG A 17 0.89 -0.63 -0.54
N ILE A 18 0.17 0.44 -0.26
CA ILE A 18 -1.02 0.84 -1.00
C ILE A 18 -0.76 2.22 -1.60
N LEU A 19 -1.04 2.34 -2.88
CA LEU A 19 -0.90 3.55 -3.67
C LEU A 19 -2.26 3.93 -4.26
N MET A 20 -2.60 5.21 -4.18
CA MET A 20 -3.75 5.81 -4.84
C MET A 20 -3.25 6.81 -5.88
N GLU A 21 -3.52 6.52 -7.14
CA GLU A 21 -3.19 7.40 -8.27
C GLU A 21 -4.18 8.57 -8.38
N ASP A 22 -3.86 9.57 -9.20
CA ASP A 22 -4.65 10.81 -9.29
C ASP A 22 -6.04 10.60 -9.92
N ASP A 23 -6.21 9.56 -10.73
CA ASP A 23 -7.50 9.09 -11.26
C ASP A 23 -8.28 8.20 -10.27
N GLY A 24 -7.69 7.97 -9.09
CA GLY A 24 -8.27 7.19 -8.01
C GLY A 24 -8.01 5.69 -8.11
N ASP A 25 -7.24 5.22 -9.10
CA ASP A 25 -6.83 3.83 -9.20
C ASP A 25 -6.07 3.40 -7.95
N MET A 26 -6.37 2.19 -7.49
CA MET A 26 -5.80 1.63 -6.26
C MET A 26 -4.83 0.51 -6.60
N ILE A 27 -3.57 0.67 -6.22
CA ILE A 27 -2.52 -0.33 -6.44
C ILE A 27 -2.10 -0.89 -5.08
N VAL A 28 -2.19 -2.20 -4.93
CA VAL A 28 -1.69 -2.95 -3.77
C VAL A 28 -0.39 -3.62 -4.17
N ILE A 29 0.68 -3.38 -3.41
CA ILE A 29 2.03 -3.84 -3.68
C ILE A 29 2.51 -4.66 -2.49
N VAL A 30 2.93 -5.89 -2.74
CA VAL A 30 3.60 -6.76 -1.77
C VAL A 30 5.10 -6.61 -1.96
N VAL A 31 5.77 -6.09 -0.94
CA VAL A 31 7.22 -5.94 -0.89
C VAL A 31 7.75 -7.14 -0.08
N PRO A 32 8.34 -8.16 -0.72
CA PRO A 32 8.80 -9.35 -0.02
C PRO A 32 9.95 -9.05 0.94
N ALA A 33 10.05 -9.88 1.97
CA ALA A 33 11.20 -9.89 2.86
C ALA A 33 12.39 -10.53 2.15
N SER A 34 13.56 -9.89 2.17
CA SER A 34 14.79 -10.31 1.46
C SER A 34 14.82 -10.00 -0.05
N ASP A 35 15.84 -9.23 -0.39
CA ASP A 35 16.27 -8.73 -1.71
C ASP A 35 15.38 -7.64 -2.32
N GLU A 36 15.86 -6.39 -2.28
CA GLU A 36 15.31 -5.24 -3.01
C GLU A 36 15.24 -5.50 -4.53
N GLN A 37 15.97 -6.50 -5.04
CA GLN A 37 15.94 -6.93 -6.44
C GLN A 37 14.80 -7.91 -6.74
N SER A 38 14.11 -8.45 -5.73
CA SER A 38 12.93 -9.29 -5.95
C SER A 38 11.80 -8.43 -6.51
N PRO A 39 11.21 -8.78 -7.66
CA PRO A 39 10.16 -7.97 -8.25
C PRO A 39 8.97 -7.93 -7.30
N SER A 40 8.66 -6.72 -6.82
CA SER A 40 7.44 -6.49 -6.04
C SER A 40 6.23 -6.94 -6.85
N GLN A 41 5.35 -7.72 -6.22
CA GLN A 41 4.10 -8.14 -6.85
C GLN A 41 3.06 -7.05 -6.63
N SER A 42 2.30 -6.69 -7.66
CA SER A 42 1.25 -5.69 -7.53
C SER A 42 -0.04 -6.08 -8.23
N VAL A 43 -1.15 -5.54 -7.73
CA VAL A 43 -2.47 -5.63 -8.35
C VAL A 43 -3.08 -4.23 -8.39
N GLN A 44 -3.66 -3.86 -9.52
CA GLN A 44 -4.32 -2.59 -9.75
C GLN A 44 -5.83 -2.78 -9.87
N PHE A 45 -6.60 -1.91 -9.21
CA PHE A 45 -8.04 -1.80 -9.35
C PHE A 45 -8.38 -0.46 -9.97
N CYS A 46 -8.84 -0.50 -11.22
CA CYS A 46 -9.22 0.71 -11.93
C CYS A 46 -10.51 1.32 -11.37
N MET A 47 -10.60 2.65 -11.48
CA MET A 47 -11.78 3.42 -11.12
C MET A 47 -12.74 3.61 -12.29
N LEU A 48 -13.91 4.17 -11.99
CA LEU A 48 -15.02 4.35 -12.94
C LEU A 48 -14.62 5.11 -14.20
N GLN A 49 -13.66 6.03 -14.13
CA GLN A 49 -13.17 6.77 -15.30
C GLN A 49 -12.35 5.90 -16.29
N GLY A 50 -11.82 4.76 -15.83
CA GLY A 50 -11.15 3.74 -16.65
C GLY A 50 -12.00 2.48 -16.92
N GLY A 51 -13.31 2.51 -16.62
CA GLY A 51 -14.19 1.36 -16.80
C GLY A 51 -14.17 0.33 -15.68
N GLY A 52 -13.54 0.63 -14.54
CA GLY A 52 -13.49 -0.26 -13.39
C GLY A 52 -14.74 -0.22 -12.51
N ASN A 53 -15.11 -1.37 -11.92
CA ASN A 53 -16.32 -1.54 -11.09
C ASN A 53 -15.99 -1.88 -9.62
N SER A 54 -14.81 -1.47 -9.15
CA SER A 54 -14.24 -1.90 -7.87
C SER A 54 -14.57 -0.95 -6.71
N LEU A 55 -15.79 -0.39 -6.66
CA LEU A 55 -16.18 0.60 -5.64
C LEU A 55 -16.05 0.08 -4.20
N HIS A 56 -16.48 -1.17 -3.95
CA HIS A 56 -16.35 -1.80 -2.64
C HIS A 56 -14.89 -2.05 -2.28
N THR A 57 -14.09 -2.54 -3.23
CA THR A 57 -12.65 -2.76 -3.04
C THR A 57 -11.95 -1.44 -2.71
N ARG A 58 -12.22 -0.37 -3.45
CA ARG A 58 -11.65 0.96 -3.14
C ARG A 58 -12.01 1.41 -1.73
N LYS A 59 -13.27 1.30 -1.33
CA LYS A 59 -13.71 1.68 0.02
C LYS A 59 -12.93 0.90 1.09
N ALA A 60 -12.74 -0.40 0.89
CA ALA A 60 -11.97 -1.23 1.80
C ALA A 60 -10.48 -0.85 1.83
N LEU A 61 -9.87 -0.57 0.68
CA LEU A 61 -8.46 -0.17 0.61
C LEU A 61 -8.22 1.20 1.25
N VAL A 62 -9.13 2.18 1.08
CA VAL A 62 -9.04 3.47 1.79
C VAL A 62 -9.11 3.28 3.31
N ALA A 63 -10.00 2.41 3.79
CA ALA A 63 -10.08 2.09 5.21
C ALA A 63 -8.80 1.40 5.72
N LEU A 64 -8.23 0.49 4.92
CA LEU A 64 -6.95 -0.14 5.23
C LEU A 64 -5.81 0.89 5.27
N MET A 65 -5.76 1.86 4.36
CA MET A 65 -4.77 2.93 4.39
C MET A 65 -4.84 3.74 5.69
N ALA A 66 -6.05 4.07 6.15
CA ALA A 66 -6.24 4.76 7.42
C ALA A 66 -5.77 3.92 8.62
N ALA A 67 -6.07 2.62 8.63
CA ALA A 67 -5.60 1.71 9.68
C ALA A 67 -4.06 1.61 9.70
N MET A 68 -3.43 1.42 8.53
CA MET A 68 -1.97 1.38 8.42
C MET A 68 -1.32 2.65 8.96
N ARG A 69 -1.88 3.84 8.68
CA ARG A 69 -1.37 5.11 9.23
C ARG A 69 -1.43 5.17 10.74
N LEU A 70 -2.52 4.69 11.33
CA LEU A 70 -2.68 4.63 12.79
C LEU A 70 -1.66 3.65 13.38
N ASP A 71 -1.53 2.44 12.82
CA ASP A 71 -0.54 1.45 13.26
C ASP A 71 0.89 2.00 13.21
N ASN A 72 1.22 2.71 12.13
CA ASN A 72 2.54 3.33 11.95
C ASN A 72 2.78 4.46 12.97
N ALA A 73 1.75 5.26 13.29
CA ALA A 73 1.84 6.32 14.29
C ALA A 73 2.01 5.76 15.71
N GLU A 74 1.37 4.62 16.00
CA GLU A 74 1.47 3.93 17.28
C GLU A 74 2.78 3.12 17.42
N ARG A 75 3.41 2.73 16.30
CA ARG A 75 4.67 1.95 16.24
C ARG A 75 5.70 2.56 15.29
N PRO A 76 6.27 3.73 15.61
CA PRO A 76 7.15 4.47 14.68
C PRO A 76 8.46 3.72 14.35
N ASN A 77 8.93 2.81 15.20
CA ASN A 77 10.18 2.06 14.96
C ASN A 77 10.04 0.93 13.93
N ASP A 78 8.82 0.59 13.50
CA ASP A 78 8.57 -0.35 12.39
C ASP A 78 8.54 0.35 11.03
N TYR A 79 8.77 1.67 11.01
CA TYR A 79 8.74 2.52 9.82
C TYR A 79 10.15 2.87 9.33
N SER A 80 10.70 2.09 8.40
CA SER A 80 11.83 2.52 7.58
C SER A 80 11.27 3.27 6.36
N GLY A 81 10.83 4.50 6.59
CA GLY A 81 10.27 5.35 5.54
C GLY A 81 11.32 5.66 4.46
N GLU A 82 11.11 5.13 3.26
CA GLU A 82 11.80 5.62 2.07
C GLU A 82 10.90 6.63 1.35
N GLY A 83 11.39 7.87 1.33
CA GLY A 83 11.27 8.84 0.24
C GLY A 83 9.90 9.06 -0.39
N ILE A 84 9.24 10.16 0.02
CA ILE A 84 8.45 10.97 -0.90
C ILE A 84 9.46 11.75 -1.76
N VAL A 85 9.47 11.51 -3.07
CA VAL A 85 9.90 12.47 -4.10
C VAL A 85 8.69 12.85 -4.94
#